data_AF-A0A2E7D2M7-F1
#
_entry.id   AF-A0A2E7D2M7-F1
#
_cell.length_a   1.000
_cell.length_b   1.000
_cell.length_c   1.000
_cell.angle_alpha   90.00
_cell.angle_beta   90.00
_cell.angle_gamma   90.00
#
_symmetry.space_group_name_H-M   'P 1'
#
loop_
_entity.id
_entity.type
_entity.pdbx_description
1 polymer ?
#
loop_
_entity_poly.entity_id
_entity_poly.type
_entity_poly.pdbx_seq_one_letter_code
_entity_poly.pdbx_strand_id
1 'polypeptide(L)'
;MLILSRRPQQKIVLPELGITFTVLEVKTNRVQIGIEAPREFDVHREEVLEAHASRVYSEAFFGTSSLQHGESGLNEQPKLTPSAEFRRIPR
;
A
#
# COMPACT_ATOMS: atom_id res chain seq x y z
N MET A 1 -2.65 2.38 9.93
CA MET A 1 -3.73 1.95 10.86
C MET A 1 -4.33 3.19 11.50
N LEU A 2 -5.64 3.38 11.39
CA LEU A 2 -6.38 4.48 12.05
C LEU A 2 -7.14 3.91 13.26
N ILE A 3 -7.05 4.56 14.42
CA ILE A 3 -7.67 4.10 15.66
C ILE A 3 -8.76 5.08 16.07
N LEU A 4 -9.98 4.58 16.27
CA LEU A 4 -11.14 5.38 16.66
C LEU A 4 -11.86 4.71 17.84
N SER A 5 -12.10 5.46 18.92
CA SER A 5 -12.95 5.00 20.02
C SER A 5 -14.39 5.44 19.77
N ARG A 6 -15.32 4.49 19.67
CA ARG A 6 -16.75 4.72 19.44
C ARG A 6 -17.59 4.12 20.56
N ARG A 7 -18.69 4.80 20.90
CA ARG A 7 -19.75 4.28 21.80
C ARG A 7 -20.79 3.49 20.99
N PRO A 8 -21.66 2.70 21.64
CA PRO A 8 -22.82 2.11 20.99
C PRO A 8 -23.63 3.16 20.18
N GLN A 9 -24.22 2.71 19.08
CA GLN A 9 -24.95 3.48 18.07
C GLN A 9 -24.13 4.54 17.31
N GLN A 10 -22.82 4.66 17.56
CA GLN A 10 -21.97 5.53 16.75
C GLN A 10 -21.48 4.84 15.48
N LYS A 11 -21.28 5.66 14.44
CA LYS A 11 -20.91 5.22 13.09
C LYS A 11 -19.51 5.69 12.70
N ILE A 12 -18.87 4.91 11.83
CA ILE A 12 -17.64 5.24 11.11
C ILE A 12 -17.96 5.06 9.63
N VAL A 13 -17.75 6.10 8.82
CA VAL A 13 -18.14 6.11 7.41
C VAL A 13 -16.89 6.25 6.56
N LEU A 14 -16.78 5.40 5.54
CA LEU A 14 -15.78 5.49 4.49
C LEU A 14 -16.51 5.99 3.23
N PRO A 15 -16.58 7.32 3.02
CA PRO A 15 -17.46 7.90 2.01
C PRO A 15 -17.12 7.47 0.59
N GLU A 16 -15.82 7.36 0.26
CA GLU A 16 -15.36 6.96 -1.07
C GLU A 16 -15.74 5.52 -1.43
N LEU A 17 -15.82 4.64 -0.44
CA LEU A 17 -16.16 3.23 -0.63
C LEU A 17 -17.66 2.96 -0.38
N GLY A 18 -18.40 3.95 0.13
CA GLY A 18 -19.79 3.77 0.53
C GLY A 18 -19.99 2.77 1.68
N ILE A 19 -18.95 2.49 2.48
CA ILE A 19 -19.01 1.53 3.59
C ILE A 19 -19.28 2.26 4.90
N THR A 20 -20.22 1.75 5.69
CA THR A 20 -20.54 2.26 7.02
C THR A 20 -20.40 1.18 8.08
N PHE A 21 -19.56 1.42 9.07
CA PHE A 21 -19.44 0.60 10.27
C PHE A 21 -20.27 1.23 11.38
N THR A 22 -21.09 0.44 12.06
CA THR A 22 -21.90 0.88 13.20
C THR A 22 -21.61 0.01 14.40
N VAL A 23 -21.27 0.61 15.54
CA VAL A 23 -21.18 -0.14 16.80
C VAL A 23 -22.60 -0.37 17.31
N LEU A 24 -23.08 -1.60 17.31
CA LEU A 24 -24.44 -1.92 17.74
C LEU A 24 -24.54 -2.06 19.26
N GLU A 25 -23.67 -2.90 19.84
CA GLU A 25 -23.65 -3.20 21.27
C GLU A 25 -22.22 -3.51 21.72
N VAL A 26 -21.88 -3.12 22.94
CA VAL A 26 -20.60 -3.45 23.58
C VAL A 26 -20.89 -4.24 24.85
N LYS A 27 -20.46 -5.50 24.88
CA LYS A 27 -20.41 -6.35 26.07
C LYS A 27 -18.96 -6.50 26.51
N THR A 28 -18.75 -6.94 27.74
CA THR A 28 -17.41 -7.08 28.36
C THR A 28 -16.40 -7.84 27.50
N ASN A 29 -16.83 -8.84 26.72
CA ASN A 29 -15.96 -9.67 25.88
C ASN A 29 -16.36 -9.70 24.40
N ARG A 30 -17.40 -8.97 24.01
CA ARG A 30 -17.90 -9.02 22.63
C ARG A 30 -18.44 -7.68 22.22
N VAL A 31 -18.04 -7.24 21.03
CA VAL A 31 -18.63 -6.09 20.36
C VAL A 31 -19.45 -6.59 19.19
N GLN A 32 -20.66 -6.05 19.05
CA GLN A 32 -21.46 -6.23 17.84
C GLN A 32 -21.20 -5.05 16.91
N ILE A 33 -20.71 -5.33 15.71
CA ILE A 33 -20.44 -4.34 14.68
C ILE A 33 -21.35 -4.66 13.51
N GLY A 34 -22.19 -3.69 13.13
CA GLY A 34 -22.91 -3.71 11.87
C GLY A 34 -22.01 -3.16 10.78
N ILE A 35 -21.93 -3.87 9.66
CA ILE A 35 -21.19 -3.44 8.47
C ILE A 35 -22.22 -3.33 7.35
N GLU A 36 -22.42 -2.11 6.87
CA GLU A 36 -23.23 -1.83 5.69
C GLU A 36 -22.26 -1.53 4.55
N ALA A 37 -22.27 -2.40 3.55
CA ALA A 37 -21.41 -2.30 2.38
C ALA A 37 -22.22 -2.56 1.10
N PRO A 38 -21.88 -1.90 -0.02
CA PRO A 38 -22.41 -2.23 -1.33
C PRO A 38 -22.12 -3.69 -1.73
N ARG A 39 -22.91 -4.23 -2.66
CA ARG A 39 -22.80 -5.64 -3.12
C ARG A 39 -21.48 -5.98 -3.81
N GLU A 40 -20.73 -4.98 -4.26
CA GLU A 40 -19.42 -5.16 -4.88
C GLU A 40 -18.33 -5.52 -3.86
N PHE A 41 -18.58 -5.31 -2.55
CA PHE A 41 -17.63 -5.60 -1.49
C PHE A 41 -18.08 -6.81 -0.67
N ASP A 42 -17.27 -7.87 -0.71
CA ASP A 42 -17.45 -9.02 0.15
C ASP A 42 -16.96 -8.73 1.58
N VAL A 43 -17.82 -8.96 2.57
CA VAL A 43 -17.51 -8.76 3.99
C VAL A 43 -17.36 -10.11 4.67
N HIS A 44 -16.12 -10.41 5.08
CA HIS A 44 -15.79 -11.67 5.75
C HIS A 44 -15.21 -11.43 7.14
N ARG A 45 -15.34 -12.43 8.01
CA ARG A 45 -14.55 -12.51 9.24
C ARG A 45 -13.14 -12.97 8.89
N GLU A 46 -12.14 -12.43 9.56
CA GLU A 46 -10.72 -12.68 9.25
C GLU A 46 -10.40 -14.18 9.20
N GLU A 47 -10.91 -14.95 10.17
CA GLU A 47 -10.70 -16.39 10.26
C GLU A 47 -11.33 -17.20 9.11
N VAL A 48 -12.31 -16.62 8.41
CA VAL A 48 -12.96 -17.24 7.24
C VAL A 48 -12.19 -16.93 5.96
N LEU A 49 -11.45 -15.81 5.93
CA LEU A 49 -10.71 -15.33 4.77
C LEU A 49 -9.55 -16.28 4.40
N GLU A 50 -8.90 -16.87 5.41
CA GLU A 50 -7.73 -17.74 5.25
C GLU A 50 -8.02 -19.05 4.46
N ALA A 51 -9.29 -19.45 4.37
CA ALA A 51 -9.70 -20.61 3.59
C ALA A 51 -9.83 -20.33 2.07
N HIS A 52 -9.93 -19.06 1.64
CA HIS A 52 -10.28 -18.73 0.24
C HIS A 52 -9.48 -17.58 -0.41
N ALA A 53 -8.73 -16.76 0.33
CA ALA A 53 -8.29 -15.46 -0.20
C ALA A 53 -6.80 -15.12 -0.03
N SER A 54 -5.92 -16.09 0.21
CA SER A 54 -4.51 -15.82 0.54
C SER A 54 -3.61 -15.45 -0.66
N ARG A 55 -4.13 -15.19 -1.87
CA ARG A 55 -3.28 -14.91 -3.05
C ARG A 55 -3.33 -13.49 -3.61
N VAL A 56 -4.37 -12.69 -3.30
CA VAL A 56 -4.59 -11.40 -3.99
C VAL A 56 -4.43 -10.18 -3.07
N TYR A 57 -4.61 -10.32 -1.76
CA TYR A 57 -4.75 -9.15 -0.87
C TYR A 57 -3.44 -8.56 -0.31
N SER A 58 -2.30 -9.25 -0.35
CA SER A 58 -1.04 -8.75 0.25
C SER A 58 -0.20 -7.88 -0.68
N GLU A 59 -0.37 -7.99 -2.00
CA GLU A 59 0.50 -7.29 -2.97
C GLU A 59 0.15 -5.81 -3.14
N ALA A 60 -1.11 -5.42 -2.91
CA ALA A 60 -1.56 -4.04 -3.13
C ALA A 60 -1.31 -3.08 -1.95
N PHE A 61 -1.04 -3.58 -0.73
CA PHE A 61 -1.02 -2.74 0.48
C PHE A 61 0.38 -2.25 0.90
N PHE A 62 1.46 -2.86 0.39
CA PHE A 62 2.85 -2.46 0.68
C PHE A 62 3.53 -1.78 -0.51
N GLY A 63 2.85 -0.82 -1.14
CA GLY A 63 3.44 0.05 -2.15
C GLY A 63 4.62 0.88 -1.58
N THR A 64 5.83 0.45 -1.93
CA THR A 64 7.04 1.27 -2.18
C THR A 64 7.39 2.37 -1.17
N SER A 65 8.10 2.00 -0.11
CA SER A 65 8.96 2.95 0.63
C SER A 65 10.38 2.44 0.68
N SER A 66 11.07 2.41 -0.47
CA SER A 66 12.50 2.16 -0.54
C SER A 66 13.06 2.76 -1.83
N LEU A 67 13.45 4.04 -1.84
CA LEU A 67 14.60 4.57 -2.59
C LEU A 67 14.84 6.03 -2.17
N GLN A 68 15.72 6.22 -1.19
CA GLN A 68 16.65 7.37 -1.06
C GLN A 68 17.59 7.16 0.16
N HIS A 69 18.56 6.26 0.00
CA HIS A 69 19.95 6.40 0.47
C HIS A 69 20.75 6.40 -0.85
N GLY A 70 21.62 7.33 -1.20
CA GLY A 70 22.57 8.05 -0.38
C GLY A 70 23.97 7.56 -0.78
N GLU A 71 24.45 7.93 -1.97
CA GLU A 71 25.87 7.81 -2.35
C GLU A 71 26.40 9.19 -2.71
N SER A 72 27.00 9.81 -1.70
CA SER A 72 27.93 10.93 -1.78
C SER A 72 29.34 10.39 -2.02
N GLY A 73 30.04 10.87 -3.05
CA GLY A 73 31.46 10.56 -3.23
C GLY A 73 32.09 11.12 -4.52
N LEU A 74 32.80 12.24 -4.37
CA LEU A 74 34.06 12.60 -5.06
C LEU A 74 34.03 13.11 -6.53
N ASN A 75 33.86 14.43 -6.65
CA ASN A 75 34.86 15.42 -7.11
C ASN A 75 35.79 15.13 -8.32
N GLU A 76 35.84 16.12 -9.24
CA GLU A 76 36.94 16.57 -10.17
C GLU A 76 37.40 15.60 -11.27
N GLN A 77 37.73 15.94 -12.52
CA GLN A 77 37.69 17.10 -13.41
C GLN A 77 37.97 16.52 -14.84
N PRO A 78 37.85 17.29 -15.93
CA PRO A 78 37.78 16.77 -17.30
C PRO A 78 39.17 16.57 -17.95
N LYS A 79 39.16 16.03 -19.20
CA LYS A 79 40.27 15.75 -20.15
C LYS A 79 40.74 14.28 -20.07
N LEU A 80 40.95 13.53 -21.14
CA LEU A 80 41.58 13.82 -22.42
C LEU A 80 41.01 12.88 -23.50
N THR A 81 40.79 13.39 -24.71
CA THR A 81 40.61 12.58 -25.92
C THR A 81 41.88 11.75 -26.19
N PRO A 82 41.80 10.43 -26.37
CA PRO A 82 42.86 9.68 -27.01
C PRO A 82 42.60 9.58 -28.52
N SER A 83 43.53 10.11 -29.29
CA SER A 83 43.74 9.83 -30.71
C SER A 83 43.62 8.33 -31.05
N ALA A 84 42.74 8.01 -32.00
CA ALA A 84 42.81 6.90 -32.96
C ALA A 84 41.51 7.00 -33.80
N GLU A 85 41.46 6.93 -35.13
CA GLU A 85 42.25 6.13 -36.04
C GLU A 85 42.50 6.86 -37.36
N PHE A 86 43.74 6.73 -37.82
CA PHE A 86 44.11 6.85 -39.22
C PHE A 86 43.30 5.87 -40.06
N ARG A 87 42.30 6.37 -40.81
CA ARG A 87 41.81 5.63 -41.98
C ARG A 87 42.55 6.15 -43.21
N ARG A 88 43.66 5.50 -43.54
CA ARG A 88 44.21 5.55 -44.90
C ARG A 88 43.17 4.96 -45.84
N ILE A 89 42.79 5.71 -46.87
CA ILE A 89 42.12 5.18 -48.06
C ILE A 89 42.96 5.63 -49.26
N PRO A 90 43.37 4.70 -50.15
CA PRO A 90 44.26 5.00 -51.26
C PRO A 90 43.52 5.51 -52.50
N ARG A 91 44.13 6.43 -53.24
CA ARG A 91 44.18 6.44 -54.70
C ARG A 91 45.31 7.33 -55.21
#